data_AF-A0A3N5HWP8-F1
#
_entry.id   AF-A0A3N5HWP8-F1
#
_cell.length_a   1.000
_cell.length_b   1.000
_cell.length_c   1.000
_cell.angle_alpha   90.00
_cell.angle_beta   90.00
_cell.angle_gamma   90.00
#
_symmetry.space_group_name_H-M   'P 1'
#
loop_
_entity.id
_entity.type
_entity.pdbx_description
1 polymer ?
#
loop_
_entity_poly.entity_id
_entity_poly.type
_entity_poly.pdbx_seq_one_letter_code
_entity_poly.pdbx_strand_id
1 'polypeptide(L)'
;YRFNPYQHDAGVKVVLGQEVESGESAVDQVLANAQLAPFIARKLFRFFVADEPEPSDALIAPLARQFVADGLSVAGMLRTLLGSQLLLSDWSLGRKVRSPLDLAIGLLRTLEGKTNVIQLAQRLRGLGQEVFYPPNVKGWDGGRAWINSSTLVGRANFVHDLVHDGATRFGGNRLEGFANDRGIGELDAFLDWFSAAFLAVPLSDRQRQQLVTAVPGGSGPPTIRDVLSRLAALPPFHLS
;
A
#
# COMPACT_ATOMS: atom_id res chain seq x y z
N TYR A 1 -14.85 -24.61 -15.62
CA TYR A 1 -15.75 -23.86 -16.52
C TYR A 1 -16.63 -24.85 -17.26
N ARG A 2 -17.92 -24.54 -17.52
CA ARG A 2 -18.83 -25.36 -18.33
C ARG A 2 -19.51 -24.44 -19.34
N PHE A 3 -19.28 -24.69 -20.62
CA PHE A 3 -19.93 -23.95 -21.71
C PHE A 3 -21.44 -24.20 -21.69
N ASN A 4 -22.23 -23.12 -21.78
CA ASN A 4 -23.68 -23.20 -21.89
C ASN A 4 -24.13 -22.62 -23.24
N PRO A 5 -24.47 -23.46 -24.23
CA PRO A 5 -24.86 -23.00 -25.57
C PRO A 5 -26.05 -22.04 -25.56
N TYR A 6 -26.99 -22.20 -24.63
CA TYR A 6 -28.20 -21.37 -24.55
C TYR A 6 -27.94 -19.96 -24.00
N GLN A 7 -26.79 -19.74 -23.38
CA GLN A 7 -26.37 -18.42 -22.87
C GLN A 7 -25.17 -17.87 -23.68
N HIS A 8 -24.73 -18.60 -24.71
CA HIS A 8 -23.64 -18.17 -25.56
C HIS A 8 -24.16 -17.29 -26.68
N ASP A 9 -23.60 -16.10 -26.79
CA ASP A 9 -23.81 -15.25 -27.95
C ASP A 9 -22.82 -15.67 -29.05
N ALA A 10 -23.34 -16.29 -30.12
CA ALA A 10 -22.58 -16.75 -31.28
C ALA A 10 -22.37 -15.70 -32.38
N GLY A 11 -22.86 -14.47 -32.20
CA GLY A 11 -22.62 -13.39 -33.17
C GLY A 11 -21.13 -13.08 -33.33
N VAL A 12 -20.72 -12.51 -34.46
CA VAL A 12 -19.36 -11.99 -34.62
C VAL A 12 -19.24 -10.66 -33.88
N LYS A 13 -18.15 -10.45 -33.14
CA LYS A 13 -17.80 -9.18 -32.48
C LYS A 13 -16.45 -8.69 -32.98
N VAL A 14 -16.18 -7.40 -32.83
CA VAL A 14 -14.87 -6.82 -33.15
C VAL A 14 -14.14 -6.49 -31.85
N VAL A 15 -12.99 -7.13 -31.63
CA VAL A 15 -12.11 -6.90 -30.49
C VAL A 15 -10.74 -6.48 -31.00
N LEU A 16 -10.26 -5.30 -30.56
CA LEU A 16 -8.96 -4.74 -30.97
C LEU A 16 -8.80 -4.67 -32.51
N GLY A 17 -9.90 -4.39 -33.22
CA GLY A 17 -9.93 -4.28 -34.67
C GLY A 17 -9.93 -5.61 -35.43
N GLN A 18 -10.11 -6.75 -34.76
CA GLN A 18 -10.24 -8.07 -35.38
C GLN A 18 -11.59 -8.70 -35.06
N GLU A 19 -12.15 -9.43 -36.01
CA GLU A 19 -13.38 -10.20 -35.81
C GLU A 19 -13.12 -11.43 -34.92
N VAL A 20 -14.00 -11.66 -33.96
CA VAL A 20 -13.95 -12.77 -33.01
C VAL A 20 -15.35 -13.38 -32.87
N GLU A 21 -15.40 -14.71 -32.79
CA GLU A 21 -16.64 -15.48 -32.76
C GLU A 21 -16.93 -16.08 -31.38
N SER A 22 -15.94 -16.03 -30.47
CA SER A 22 -16.01 -16.62 -29.14
C SER A 22 -15.20 -15.82 -28.11
N GLY A 23 -15.43 -16.11 -26.83
CA GLY A 23 -14.62 -15.55 -25.75
C GLY A 23 -13.15 -16.00 -25.82
N GLU A 24 -12.90 -17.24 -26.24
CA GLU A 24 -11.57 -17.81 -26.40
C GLU A 24 -10.76 -17.08 -27.49
N SER A 25 -11.37 -16.86 -28.66
CA SER A 25 -10.72 -16.10 -29.75
C SER A 25 -10.49 -14.63 -29.37
N ALA A 26 -11.39 -14.04 -28.57
CA ALA A 26 -11.16 -12.72 -27.99
C ALA A 26 -9.95 -12.70 -27.04
N VAL A 27 -9.76 -13.73 -26.22
CA VAL A 27 -8.60 -13.87 -25.35
C VAL A 27 -7.32 -14.02 -26.17
N ASP A 28 -7.30 -14.88 -27.19
CA ASP A 28 -6.14 -15.05 -28.07
C ASP A 28 -5.74 -13.74 -28.74
N GLN A 29 -6.72 -12.94 -29.18
CA GLN A 29 -6.47 -11.63 -29.76
C GLN A 29 -5.88 -10.63 -28.76
N VAL A 30 -6.31 -10.66 -27.50
CA VAL A 30 -5.69 -9.86 -26.43
C VAL A 30 -4.26 -10.34 -26.15
N LEU A 31 -4.04 -11.66 -26.15
CA LEU A 31 -2.72 -12.26 -25.90
C LEU A 31 -1.71 -11.96 -27.01
N ALA A 32 -2.17 -11.86 -28.26
CA ALA A 32 -1.35 -11.51 -29.41
C ALA A 32 -1.04 -10.00 -29.52
N ASN A 33 -1.70 -9.15 -28.73
CA ASN A 33 -1.52 -7.70 -28.82
C ASN A 33 -0.15 -7.26 -28.28
N ALA A 34 0.62 -6.51 -29.07
CA ALA A 34 1.94 -6.01 -28.69
C ALA A 34 1.94 -5.12 -27.43
N GLN A 35 0.81 -4.50 -27.09
CA GLN A 35 0.65 -3.67 -25.89
C GLN A 35 0.43 -4.48 -24.62
N LEU A 36 0.14 -5.79 -24.70
CA LEU A 36 -0.07 -6.65 -23.54
C LEU A 36 1.13 -6.60 -22.59
N ALA A 37 2.33 -6.85 -23.12
CA ALA A 37 3.52 -6.97 -22.29
C ALA A 37 3.90 -5.64 -21.61
N PRO A 38 3.96 -4.48 -22.31
CA PRO A 38 4.12 -3.18 -21.66
C PRO A 38 3.01 -2.88 -20.64
N PHE A 39 1.75 -3.20 -20.95
CA PHE A 39 0.62 -2.96 -20.05
C PHE A 39 0.77 -3.72 -18.72
N ILE A 40 1.05 -5.02 -18.77
CA ILE A 40 1.23 -5.84 -17.56
C ILE A 40 2.48 -5.39 -16.79
N ALA A 41 3.59 -5.13 -17.47
CA ALA A 41 4.82 -4.66 -16.85
C ALA A 41 4.61 -3.31 -16.12
N ARG A 42 3.89 -2.36 -16.74
CA ARG A 42 3.49 -1.08 -16.10
C ARG A 42 2.61 -1.30 -14.88
N LYS A 43 1.63 -2.21 -14.98
CA LYS A 43 0.73 -2.52 -13.87
C LYS A 43 1.47 -3.08 -12.67
N LEU A 44 2.39 -4.03 -12.89
CA LEU A 44 3.22 -4.59 -11.82
C LEU A 44 4.20 -3.55 -11.27
N PHE A 45 4.83 -2.75 -12.14
CA PHE A 45 5.70 -1.66 -11.71
C PHE A 45 4.95 -0.70 -10.80
N ARG A 46 3.75 -0.25 -11.19
CA ARG A 46 2.93 0.64 -10.36
C ARG A 46 2.56 0.01 -9.03
N PHE A 47 2.20 -1.28 -9.06
CA PHE A 47 1.82 -2.01 -7.86
C PHE A 47 2.97 -2.15 -6.85
N PHE A 48 4.20 -2.43 -7.29
CA PHE A 48 5.32 -2.73 -6.38
C PHE A 48 6.33 -1.59 -6.18
N VAL A 49 6.48 -0.66 -7.13
CA VAL A 49 7.59 0.30 -7.14
C VAL A 49 7.15 1.72 -6.83
N ALA A 50 6.24 2.30 -7.63
CA ALA A 50 5.87 3.71 -7.49
C ALA A 50 4.47 3.97 -8.09
N ASP A 51 3.65 4.77 -7.41
CA ASP A 51 2.36 5.21 -7.95
C ASP A 51 2.54 6.39 -8.94
N GLU A 52 3.51 7.27 -8.67
CA GLU A 52 3.89 8.41 -9.52
C GLU A 52 5.41 8.65 -9.48
N PRO A 53 6.04 9.16 -10.56
CA PRO A 53 5.49 9.32 -11.91
C PRO A 53 5.36 7.98 -12.64
N GLU A 54 4.61 7.97 -13.76
CA GLU A 54 4.56 6.80 -14.65
C GLU A 54 5.97 6.40 -15.12
N PRO A 55 6.30 5.10 -15.15
CA PRO A 55 7.61 4.66 -15.59
C PRO A 55 7.82 4.97 -17.08
N SER A 56 9.03 5.32 -17.48
CA SER A 56 9.35 5.54 -18.89
C SER A 56 9.26 4.23 -19.69
N ASP A 57 9.03 4.32 -21.00
CA ASP A 57 9.05 3.14 -21.87
C ASP A 57 10.39 2.41 -21.80
N ALA A 58 11.49 3.16 -21.66
CA ALA A 58 12.83 2.59 -21.52
C ALA A 58 12.98 1.74 -20.26
N LEU A 59 12.36 2.14 -19.15
CA LEU A 59 12.38 1.38 -17.89
C LEU A 59 11.53 0.11 -17.96
N ILE A 60 10.42 0.16 -18.70
CA ILE A 60 9.48 -0.96 -18.84
C ILE A 60 9.90 -1.98 -19.89
N ALA A 61 10.55 -1.53 -20.98
CA ALA A 61 10.84 -2.38 -22.12
C ALA A 61 11.63 -3.66 -21.79
N PRO A 62 12.61 -3.68 -20.87
CA PRO A 62 13.29 -4.91 -20.46
C PRO A 62 12.33 -5.94 -19.81
N LEU A 63 11.45 -5.49 -18.91
CA LEU A 63 10.46 -6.35 -18.25
C LEU A 63 9.44 -6.89 -19.25
N ALA A 64 8.96 -6.05 -20.16
CA ALA A 64 8.02 -6.45 -21.21
C ALA A 64 8.62 -7.47 -22.17
N ARG A 65 9.88 -7.28 -22.61
CA ARG A 65 10.59 -8.27 -23.45
C ARG A 65 10.77 -9.60 -22.74
N GLN A 66 11.20 -9.56 -21.48
CA GLN A 66 11.34 -10.78 -20.67
C GLN A 66 10.00 -11.51 -20.55
N PHE A 67 8.91 -10.79 -20.28
CA PHE A 67 7.58 -11.39 -20.15
C PHE A 67 7.16 -12.20 -21.38
N VAL A 68 7.41 -11.66 -22.58
CA VAL A 68 7.12 -12.37 -23.84
C VAL A 68 8.06 -13.57 -24.02
N ALA A 69 9.36 -13.38 -23.77
CA ALA A 69 10.36 -14.45 -23.90
C ALA A 69 10.11 -15.63 -22.94
N ASP A 70 9.59 -15.34 -21.74
CA ASP A 70 9.24 -16.32 -20.71
C ASP A 70 7.84 -16.95 -20.93
N GLY A 71 7.24 -16.79 -22.12
CA GLY A 71 5.94 -17.38 -22.45
C GLY A 71 4.79 -16.78 -21.63
N LEU A 72 4.82 -15.47 -21.40
CA LEU A 72 3.84 -14.73 -20.58
C LEU A 72 3.82 -15.16 -19.11
N SER A 73 4.97 -15.56 -18.56
CA SER A 73 5.11 -15.89 -17.14
C SER A 73 5.18 -14.63 -16.26
N VAL A 74 4.12 -14.42 -15.46
CA VAL A 74 4.09 -13.34 -14.45
C VAL A 74 5.16 -13.57 -13.37
N ALA A 75 5.46 -14.82 -13.03
CA ALA A 75 6.44 -15.16 -12.00
C ALA A 75 7.86 -14.68 -12.36
N GLY A 76 8.24 -14.74 -13.65
CA GLY A 76 9.53 -14.24 -14.13
C GLY A 76 9.67 -12.73 -13.94
N MET A 77 8.66 -11.96 -14.34
CA MET A 77 8.63 -10.51 -14.11
C MET A 77 8.68 -10.14 -12.63
N LEU A 78 7.90 -10.83 -11.79
CA LEU A 78 7.92 -10.58 -10.35
C LEU A 78 9.30 -10.83 -9.74
N ARG A 79 9.98 -11.91 -10.15
CA ARG A 79 11.34 -12.20 -9.68
C ARG A 79 12.32 -11.09 -10.05
N THR A 80 12.27 -10.62 -11.29
CA THR A 80 13.13 -9.51 -11.77
C THR A 80 12.81 -8.21 -11.03
N LEU A 81 11.52 -7.88 -10.89
CA LEU A 81 11.08 -6.64 -10.27
C LEU A 81 11.42 -6.60 -8.77
N LEU A 82 11.06 -7.66 -8.04
CA LEU A 82 11.27 -7.75 -6.59
C LEU A 82 12.74 -7.98 -6.21
N GLY A 83 13.56 -8.48 -7.14
CA GLY A 83 15.01 -8.59 -6.97
C GLY A 83 15.79 -7.34 -7.41
N SER A 84 15.12 -6.30 -7.90
CA SER A 84 15.79 -5.11 -8.43
C SER A 84 16.25 -4.17 -7.31
N GLN A 85 17.47 -3.65 -7.41
CA GLN A 85 17.97 -2.57 -6.55
C GLN A 85 17.15 -1.28 -6.69
N LEU A 86 16.35 -1.15 -7.76
CA LEU A 86 15.43 -0.02 -7.93
C LEU A 86 14.48 0.12 -6.74
N LEU A 87 14.02 -0.97 -6.13
CA LEU A 87 13.14 -0.95 -4.95
C LEU A 87 13.79 -0.35 -3.69
N LEU A 88 15.12 -0.27 -3.67
CA LEU A 88 15.91 0.27 -2.56
C LEU A 88 16.57 1.60 -2.92
N SER A 89 16.29 2.14 -4.11
CA SER A 89 16.89 3.38 -4.58
C SER A 89 16.17 4.62 -4.04
N ASP A 90 16.89 5.72 -3.88
CA ASP A 90 16.32 7.03 -3.55
C ASP A 90 15.23 7.48 -4.54
N TRP A 91 15.24 6.92 -5.76
CA TRP A 91 14.19 7.19 -6.74
C TRP A 91 12.86 6.52 -6.37
N SER A 92 12.82 5.34 -5.77
CA SER A 92 11.55 4.66 -5.48
C SER A 92 11.02 4.95 -4.07
N LEU A 93 11.91 5.25 -3.13
CA LEU A 93 11.53 5.50 -1.74
C LEU A 93 10.48 6.61 -1.61
N GLY A 94 9.39 6.29 -0.91
CA GLY A 94 8.32 7.24 -0.64
C GLY A 94 7.44 7.58 -1.84
N ARG A 95 7.50 6.79 -2.93
CA ARG A 95 6.66 7.00 -4.12
C ARG A 95 5.43 6.11 -4.17
N LYS A 96 5.18 5.31 -3.14
CA LYS A 96 3.92 4.59 -3.00
C LYS A 96 3.09 5.16 -1.87
N VAL A 97 1.81 5.36 -2.14
CA VAL A 97 0.84 5.66 -1.09
C VAL A 97 0.35 4.34 -0.51
N ARG A 98 0.52 4.18 0.81
CA ARG A 98 0.01 3.00 1.53
C ARG A 98 -1.51 2.92 1.41
N SER A 99 -2.02 1.78 0.95
CA SER A 99 -3.45 1.47 1.11
C SER A 99 -3.82 1.42 2.60
N PRO A 100 -5.10 1.55 2.99
CA PRO A 100 -5.52 1.35 4.37
C PRO A 100 -5.00 0.05 4.99
N LEU A 101 -4.99 -1.05 4.24
CA LEU A 101 -4.48 -2.34 4.68
C LEU A 101 -2.96 -2.33 4.87
N ASP A 102 -2.20 -1.76 3.93
CA ASP A 102 -0.73 -1.64 4.05
C ASP A 102 -0.35 -0.78 5.25
N LEU A 103 -1.10 0.30 5.49
CA LEU A 103 -0.91 1.17 6.65
C LEU A 103 -1.11 0.38 7.95
N ALA A 104 -2.25 -0.31 8.07
CA ALA A 104 -2.61 -1.04 9.27
C ALA A 104 -1.66 -2.20 9.57
N ILE A 105 -1.40 -3.06 8.58
CA ILE A 105 -0.54 -4.22 8.74
C ILE A 105 0.92 -3.77 8.92
N GLY A 106 1.36 -2.75 8.19
CA GLY A 106 2.69 -2.16 8.37
C GLY A 106 2.90 -1.67 9.80
N LEU A 107 1.94 -0.90 10.34
CA LEU A 107 2.03 -0.34 11.69
C LEU A 107 2.02 -1.44 12.76
N LEU A 108 1.10 -2.40 12.65
CA LEU A 108 1.04 -3.55 13.55
C LEU A 108 2.33 -4.39 13.46
N ARG A 109 2.88 -4.61 12.27
CA ARG A 109 4.13 -5.35 12.11
C ARG A 109 5.31 -4.62 12.76
N THR A 110 5.45 -3.31 12.53
CA THR A 110 6.54 -2.51 13.10
C THR A 110 6.49 -2.45 14.62
N LEU A 111 5.29 -2.35 15.21
CA LEU A 111 5.10 -2.26 16.66
C LEU A 111 4.87 -3.62 17.34
N GLU A 112 5.00 -4.73 16.62
CA GLU A 112 4.63 -6.08 17.10
C GLU A 112 3.22 -6.12 17.72
N GLY A 113 2.32 -5.39 17.08
CA GLY A 113 0.95 -5.13 17.48
C GLY A 113 0.02 -6.34 17.27
N LYS A 114 -0.82 -6.60 18.26
CA LYS A 114 -1.95 -7.53 18.21
C LYS A 114 -3.21 -6.78 18.66
N THR A 115 -4.24 -6.82 17.82
CA THR A 115 -5.52 -6.14 18.05
C THR A 115 -6.68 -7.05 17.68
N ASN A 116 -7.91 -6.59 17.94
CA ASN A 116 -9.11 -7.28 17.52
C ASN A 116 -9.27 -7.21 15.98
N VAL A 117 -9.15 -8.36 15.32
CA VAL A 117 -9.21 -8.45 13.85
C VAL A 117 -10.56 -8.05 13.25
N ILE A 118 -11.67 -8.22 13.99
CA ILE A 118 -13.00 -7.83 13.53
C ILE A 118 -13.12 -6.30 13.53
N GLN A 119 -12.68 -5.66 14.62
CA GLN A 119 -12.65 -4.19 14.68
C GLN A 119 -11.69 -3.61 13.64
N LEU A 120 -10.54 -4.26 13.42
CA LEU A 120 -9.60 -3.86 12.38
C LEU A 120 -10.27 -3.89 11.00
N ALA A 121 -10.96 -4.98 10.64
CA ALA A 121 -11.67 -5.10 9.38
C ALA A 121 -12.76 -4.03 9.20
N GLN A 122 -13.52 -3.72 10.26
CA GLN A 122 -14.53 -2.66 10.24
C GLN A 122 -13.92 -1.28 10.01
N ARG A 123 -12.77 -0.99 10.66
CA ARG A 123 -12.04 0.27 10.46
C ARG A 123 -11.50 0.38 9.04
N LEU A 124 -10.93 -0.69 8.50
CA LEU A 124 -10.44 -0.74 7.10
C LEU A 124 -11.57 -0.52 6.09
N ARG A 125 -12.76 -1.11 6.31
CA ARG A 125 -13.97 -0.82 5.53
C ARG A 125 -14.33 0.66 5.59
N GLY A 126 -14.29 1.28 6.78
CA GLY A 126 -14.53 2.72 6.95
C GLY A 126 -13.54 3.61 6.20
N LEU A 127 -12.33 3.14 5.95
CA LEU A 127 -11.32 3.80 5.12
C LEU A 127 -11.43 3.48 3.62
N GLY A 128 -12.45 2.73 3.20
CA GLY A 128 -12.72 2.39 1.81
C GLY A 128 -12.05 1.09 1.32
N GLN A 129 -11.44 0.31 2.21
CA GLN A 129 -10.81 -0.97 1.85
C GLN A 129 -11.38 -2.13 2.67
N GLU A 130 -12.51 -2.67 2.24
CA GLU A 130 -13.06 -3.89 2.82
C GLU A 130 -12.27 -5.13 2.36
N VAL A 131 -11.59 -5.79 3.29
CA VAL A 131 -10.73 -6.95 2.96
C VAL A 131 -11.55 -8.04 2.27
N PHE A 132 -11.03 -8.56 1.15
CA PHE A 132 -11.67 -9.56 0.27
C PHE A 132 -12.94 -9.10 -0.47
N TYR A 133 -13.29 -7.80 -0.42
CA TYR A 133 -14.45 -7.26 -1.12
C TYR A 133 -14.08 -6.04 -1.97
N PRO A 134 -13.31 -6.22 -3.07
CA PRO A 134 -12.96 -5.12 -3.95
C PRO A 134 -14.17 -4.57 -4.70
N PRO A 135 -14.16 -3.29 -5.11
CA PRO A 135 -15.30 -2.65 -5.76
C PRO A 135 -15.61 -3.22 -7.16
N ASN A 136 -14.65 -3.85 -7.82
CA ASN A 136 -14.81 -4.58 -9.08
C ASN A 136 -13.61 -5.50 -9.34
N VAL A 137 -13.63 -6.20 -10.48
CA VAL A 137 -12.59 -7.17 -10.88
C VAL A 137 -11.18 -6.57 -11.02
N LYS A 138 -11.03 -5.25 -11.18
CA LYS A 138 -9.73 -4.57 -11.24
C LYS A 138 -9.07 -4.43 -9.87
N GLY A 139 -9.82 -4.63 -8.78
CA GLY A 139 -9.38 -4.35 -7.41
C GLY A 139 -9.70 -2.93 -6.95
N TRP A 140 -8.96 -2.44 -5.96
CA TRP A 140 -9.01 -1.05 -5.52
C TRP A 140 -8.10 -0.17 -6.35
N ASP A 141 -8.50 1.09 -6.51
CA ASP A 141 -7.59 2.11 -7.04
C ASP A 141 -6.49 2.41 -6.02
N GLY A 142 -5.25 2.51 -6.51
CA GLY A 142 -4.06 2.78 -5.70
C GLY A 142 -3.71 4.27 -5.61
N GLY A 143 -2.54 4.57 -5.02
CA GLY A 143 -1.98 5.92 -5.06
C GLY A 143 -2.85 6.96 -4.36
N ARG A 144 -2.96 8.13 -5.00
CA ARG A 144 -3.71 9.28 -4.48
C ARG A 144 -5.20 9.03 -4.28
N ALA A 145 -5.78 7.96 -4.82
CA ALA A 145 -7.15 7.57 -4.52
C ALA A 145 -7.38 7.37 -3.00
N TRP A 146 -6.33 7.01 -2.27
CA TRP A 146 -6.37 6.85 -0.81
C TRP A 146 -6.15 8.14 -0.01
N ILE A 147 -5.82 9.26 -0.66
CA ILE A 147 -5.44 10.52 -0.01
C ILE A 147 -6.35 11.66 -0.48
N ASN A 148 -7.28 12.03 0.39
CA ASN A 148 -8.08 13.24 0.29
C ASN A 148 -8.39 13.75 1.70
N SER A 149 -9.08 14.89 1.81
CA SER A 149 -9.34 15.52 3.10
C SER A 149 -10.07 14.61 4.10
N SER A 150 -10.99 13.74 3.65
CA SER A 150 -11.71 12.84 4.56
C SER A 150 -10.90 11.59 4.91
N THR A 151 -10.19 10.99 3.96
CA THR A 151 -9.39 9.79 4.22
C THR A 151 -8.16 10.08 5.07
N LEU A 152 -7.55 11.27 4.99
CA LEU A 152 -6.46 11.68 5.88
C LEU A 152 -6.90 11.72 7.34
N VAL A 153 -8.05 12.37 7.62
CA VAL A 153 -8.63 12.41 8.97
C VAL A 153 -8.98 10.99 9.44
N GLY A 154 -9.61 10.19 8.57
CA GLY A 154 -9.93 8.80 8.90
C GLY A 154 -8.69 7.97 9.25
N ARG A 155 -7.59 8.15 8.52
CA ARG A 155 -6.32 7.43 8.74
C ARG A 155 -5.64 7.86 10.04
N ALA A 156 -5.66 9.16 10.35
CA ALA A 156 -5.16 9.66 11.64
C ALA A 156 -6.00 9.12 12.82
N ASN A 157 -7.33 9.15 12.70
CA ASN A 157 -8.25 8.58 13.69
C ASN A 157 -8.06 7.07 13.86
N PHE A 158 -7.83 6.34 12.76
CA PHE A 158 -7.52 4.91 12.81
C PHE A 158 -6.28 4.63 13.66
N VAL A 159 -5.19 5.38 13.45
CA VAL A 159 -3.96 5.22 14.25
C VAL A 159 -4.21 5.60 15.70
N HIS A 160 -4.88 6.73 15.94
CA HIS A 160 -5.24 7.18 17.28
C HIS A 160 -6.01 6.10 18.03
N ASP A 161 -7.08 5.57 17.45
CA ASP A 161 -7.89 4.55 18.08
C ASP A 161 -7.13 3.25 18.31
N LEU A 162 -6.25 2.86 17.37
CA LEU A 162 -5.44 1.65 17.51
C LEU A 162 -4.47 1.76 18.69
N VAL A 163 -3.78 2.90 18.85
CA VAL A 163 -2.79 3.07 19.93
C VAL A 163 -3.43 3.38 21.29
N HIS A 164 -4.69 3.84 21.31
CA HIS A 164 -5.44 4.09 22.55
C HIS A 164 -6.36 2.92 22.96
N ASP A 165 -6.62 1.95 22.08
CA ASP A 165 -7.44 0.78 22.39
C ASP A 165 -6.83 -0.06 23.52
N GLY A 166 -7.58 -0.20 24.61
CA GLY A 166 -7.19 -0.97 25.79
C GLY A 166 -7.03 -2.47 25.54
N ALA A 167 -7.58 -3.00 24.44
CA ALA A 167 -7.41 -4.40 24.04
C ALA A 167 -6.17 -4.63 23.17
N THR A 168 -5.64 -3.59 22.53
CA THR A 168 -4.46 -3.70 21.66
C THR A 168 -3.19 -3.86 22.49
N ARG A 169 -2.29 -4.75 22.05
CA ARG A 169 -0.99 -5.04 22.69
C ARG A 169 0.13 -4.89 21.67
N PHE A 170 1.28 -4.38 22.11
CA PHE A 170 2.49 -4.17 21.31
C PHE A 170 3.63 -4.93 21.97
N GLY A 171 4.21 -5.94 21.31
CA GLY A 171 5.20 -6.83 21.93
C GLY A 171 4.69 -7.53 23.21
N GLY A 172 3.38 -7.72 23.34
CA GLY A 172 2.74 -8.26 24.55
C GLY A 172 2.41 -7.24 25.65
N ASN A 173 2.81 -5.97 25.48
CA ASN A 173 2.65 -4.89 26.46
C ASN A 173 1.72 -3.77 25.93
N ARG A 174 1.51 -2.71 26.71
CA ARG A 174 1.03 -1.41 26.19
C ARG A 174 2.15 -0.71 25.42
N LEU A 175 1.82 0.30 24.63
CA LEU A 175 2.80 0.97 23.74
C LEU A 175 4.00 1.54 24.50
N GLU A 176 3.77 2.14 25.67
CA GLU A 176 4.83 2.69 26.53
C GLU A 176 5.72 1.56 27.08
N GLY A 177 5.11 0.45 27.48
CA GLY A 177 5.86 -0.73 27.92
C GLY A 177 6.71 -1.33 26.79
N PHE A 178 6.14 -1.46 25.58
CA PHE A 178 6.87 -1.88 24.39
C PHE A 178 8.11 -1.02 24.12
N ALA A 179 7.97 0.29 24.27
CA ALA A 179 9.05 1.25 24.08
C ALA A 179 10.12 1.11 25.17
N ASN A 180 9.71 1.00 26.43
CA ASN A 180 10.62 0.80 27.57
C ASN A 180 11.39 -0.52 27.47
N ASP A 181 10.72 -1.62 27.12
CA ASP A 181 11.33 -2.96 26.97
C ASP A 181 12.44 -2.97 25.88
N ARG A 182 12.43 -2.00 24.97
CA ARG A 182 13.40 -1.82 23.87
C ARG A 182 14.43 -0.72 24.14
N GLY A 183 14.39 -0.07 25.30
CA GLY A 183 15.27 1.07 25.60
C GLY A 183 14.99 2.32 24.76
N ILE A 184 13.79 2.42 24.18
CA ILE A 184 13.31 3.56 23.37
C ILE A 184 12.14 4.28 24.05
N GLY A 185 12.08 4.24 25.39
CA GLY A 185 11.00 4.84 26.18
C GLY A 185 10.98 6.38 26.14
N GLU A 186 12.13 7.01 25.88
CA GLU A 186 12.23 8.44 25.67
C GLU A 186 11.63 8.84 24.32
N LEU A 187 10.89 9.94 24.28
CA LEU A 187 10.09 10.31 23.11
C LEU A 187 10.95 10.50 21.84
N ASP A 188 12.11 11.15 21.97
CA ASP A 188 13.04 11.35 20.87
C ASP A 188 13.63 10.02 20.38
N ALA A 189 14.00 9.13 21.30
CA ALA A 189 14.52 7.81 20.95
C ALA A 189 13.46 6.94 20.25
N PHE A 190 12.21 7.02 20.71
CA PHE A 190 11.09 6.37 20.05
C PHE A 190 10.87 6.90 18.64
N LEU A 191 10.89 8.23 18.47
CA LEU A 191 10.70 8.87 17.17
C LEU A 191 11.79 8.51 16.17
N ASP A 192 13.05 8.48 16.61
CA ASP A 192 14.19 8.09 15.76
C ASP A 192 14.06 6.63 15.32
N TRP A 193 13.77 5.73 16.26
CA TRP A 193 13.55 4.31 15.96
C TRP A 193 12.36 4.10 15.03
N PHE A 194 11.21 4.72 15.33
CA PHE A 194 9.98 4.54 14.57
C PHE A 194 10.12 5.12 13.16
N SER A 195 10.78 6.27 13.03
CA SER A 195 11.06 6.87 11.71
C SER A 195 11.89 5.94 10.85
N ALA A 196 12.95 5.35 11.40
CA ALA A 196 13.78 4.39 10.68
C ALA A 196 13.04 3.07 10.37
N ALA A 197 12.16 2.61 11.24
CA ALA A 197 11.48 1.32 11.11
C ALA A 197 10.20 1.36 10.26
N PHE A 198 9.55 2.53 10.15
CA PHE A 198 8.24 2.66 9.51
C PHE A 198 8.21 3.64 8.33
N LEU A 199 8.95 4.75 8.39
CA LEU A 199 8.85 5.81 7.38
C LEU A 199 9.81 5.54 6.23
N ALA A 200 9.30 5.60 4.99
CA ALA A 200 10.16 5.54 3.81
C ALA A 200 10.89 6.87 3.56
N VAL A 201 10.30 7.98 4.02
CA VAL A 201 10.87 9.32 3.95
C VAL A 201 11.11 9.82 5.38
N PRO A 202 12.33 10.22 5.74
CA PRO A 202 12.62 10.70 7.08
C PRO A 202 11.87 12.00 7.38
N LEU A 203 11.61 12.23 8.66
CA LEU A 203 11.03 13.50 9.12
C LEU A 203 12.06 14.62 9.02
N SER A 204 11.63 15.79 8.56
CA SER A 204 12.43 17.00 8.69
C SER A 204 12.53 17.45 10.15
N ASP A 205 13.59 18.19 10.50
CA ASP A 205 13.77 18.76 11.84
C ASP A 205 12.55 19.58 12.30
N ARG A 206 11.94 20.32 11.37
CA ARG A 206 10.72 21.08 11.63
C ARG A 206 9.55 20.18 12.00
N GLN A 207 9.33 19.11 11.24
CA GLN A 207 8.25 18.15 11.54
C GLN A 207 8.49 17.47 12.90
N ARG A 208 9.75 17.10 13.19
CA ARG A 208 10.14 16.53 14.49
C ARG A 208 9.84 17.50 15.64
N GLN A 209 10.30 18.74 15.53
CA GLN A 209 10.04 19.77 16.55
C GLN A 209 8.53 20.00 16.74
N GLN A 210 7.74 20.02 15.67
CA GLN A 210 6.28 20.17 15.77
C GLN A 210 5.61 19.02 16.51
N LEU A 211 6.10 17.78 16.36
CA LEU A 211 5.55 16.62 17.06
C LEU A 211 5.87 16.67 18.57
N VAL A 212 7.10 17.05 18.93
CA VAL A 212 7.60 17.06 20.32
C VAL A 212 7.13 18.28 21.12
N THR A 213 6.96 19.44 20.47
CA THR A 213 6.55 20.69 21.16
C THR A 213 5.05 20.88 21.23
N ALA A 214 4.27 20.12 20.46
CA ALA A 214 2.82 20.24 20.49
C ALA A 214 2.27 19.78 21.85
N VAL A 215 1.69 20.70 22.59
CA VAL A 215 1.06 20.41 23.89
C VAL A 215 -0.28 19.71 23.62
N PRO A 216 -0.54 18.52 24.17
CA PRO A 216 -1.88 17.93 24.14
C PRO A 216 -2.90 18.87 24.80
N GLY A 217 -4.20 18.60 24.69
CA GLY A 217 -5.23 19.35 25.44
C GLY A 217 -5.12 19.24 26.98
N GLY A 218 -4.05 18.61 27.51
CA GLY A 218 -3.71 18.50 28.92
C GLY A 218 -2.35 19.13 29.23
N SER A 219 -2.12 19.44 30.51
CA SER A 219 -0.97 20.20 31.03
C SER A 219 0.38 19.46 31.08
N GLY A 220 0.50 18.29 30.43
CA GLY A 220 1.70 17.45 30.44
C GLY A 220 2.47 17.43 29.12
N PRO A 221 3.72 16.92 29.11
CA PRO A 221 4.45 16.66 27.87
C PRO A 221 3.71 15.62 27.00
N PRO A 222 3.88 15.66 25.67
CA PRO A 222 3.23 14.70 24.78
C PRO A 222 3.73 13.28 25.04
N THR A 223 2.81 12.31 25.02
CA THR A 223 3.13 10.89 25.13
C THR A 223 3.52 10.29 23.78
N ILE A 224 4.08 9.08 23.79
CA ILE A 224 4.36 8.31 22.57
C ILE A 224 3.08 8.11 21.74
N ARG A 225 1.93 7.86 22.38
CA ARG A 225 0.63 7.70 21.70
C ARG A 225 0.17 8.99 21.03
N ASP A 226 0.34 10.13 21.70
CA ASP A 226 -0.01 11.45 21.14
C ASP A 226 0.82 11.73 19.89
N VAL A 227 2.13 11.44 19.97
CA VAL A 227 3.04 11.67 18.85
C VAL A 227 2.74 10.74 17.68
N LEU A 228 2.48 9.45 17.88
CA LEU A 228 2.07 8.56 16.79
C LEU A 228 0.75 9.01 16.14
N SER A 229 -0.23 9.42 16.95
CA SER A 229 -1.53 9.89 16.45
C SER A 229 -1.36 11.13 15.55
N ARG A 230 -0.46 12.05 15.92
CA ARG A 230 -0.17 13.26 15.14
C ARG A 230 0.71 12.99 13.93
N LEU A 231 1.70 12.11 14.08
CA LEU A 231 2.54 11.66 12.99
C LEU A 231 1.68 11.06 11.86
N ALA A 232 0.60 10.37 12.22
CA ALA A 232 -0.38 9.85 11.27
C ALA A 232 -1.18 10.92 10.50
N ALA A 233 -1.04 12.21 10.83
CA ALA A 233 -1.58 13.30 10.01
C ALA A 233 -0.54 13.90 9.05
N LEU A 234 0.72 13.47 9.11
CA LEU A 234 1.80 13.99 8.28
C LEU A 234 1.97 13.17 6.98
N PRO A 235 2.28 13.81 5.83
CA PRO A 235 2.46 13.10 4.57
C PRO A 235 3.46 11.93 4.61
N PRO A 236 4.64 12.02 5.25
CA PRO A 236 5.60 10.91 5.28
C PRO A 236 5.05 9.61 5.87
N PHE A 237 4.08 9.68 6.79
CA PHE A 237 3.46 8.50 7.39
C PHE A 237 2.67 7.65 6.37
N HIS A 238 2.32 8.26 5.24
CA HIS A 238 1.44 7.66 4.26
C HIS A 238 2.20 7.07 3.07
N LEU A 239 3.51 7.27 3.04
CA LEU A 239 4.38 6.88 1.95
C LEU A 239 5.23 5.66 2.33
N SER A 240 5.29 4.69 1.43
CA SER A 240 6.17 3.52 1.49
C SER A 240 7.15 3.50 0.32
#